data_AF-A0A0F9UPY4-F1
#
_entry.id   AF-A0A0F9UPY4-F1
#
_cell.length_a   1.000
_cell.length_b   1.000
_cell.length_c   1.000
_cell.angle_alpha   90.00
_cell.angle_beta   90.00
_cell.angle_gamma   90.00
#
_symmetry.space_group_name_H-M   'P 1'
#
loop_
_entity.id
_entity.type
_entity.pdbx_description
1 polymer ?
#
loop_
_entity_poly.entity_id
_entity_poly.type
_entity_poly.pdbx_seq_one_letter_code
_entity_poly.pdbx_strand_id
1 'polypeptide(L)'
;MQFLAGLKASELNQIFEKQANEIKLNQAEKFDRNVAYTQVECDVELMRVPLDAASVGLAPSLDETGEALCENFVFSLLLITGTLNQCTIDVPADCSIAPALVLSEAEQQSLNVRVLMPDDTSCIEPVRAYADLLAEYSTLWLRQGSGTYSLSPLDGYLEYRFARALGHTPDQITRNSEMQALFTDSVSEEAMDYVKSRLDQVIEHELGGDEYFREQVDLIASAIHLKNTELRNARLQMLEQELDSRTPVPNLIRAVASLTGLAIPDAAGMVYEIKHGIHTVLDKYLPRAEGDDIKAPSPKQLELASGVGSAFVSALGGQDAFNAVWGEIAKVTQLKSSVDVDRGVEPPSEIAVKAADSLGVEPKVAALAIAELTGMFGSILKAGKAIETLGIEKPAEVKTTAQSNIIAVG
;
A
#
# COMPACT_ATOMS: atom_id res chain seq x y z
N MET A 1 -5.44 25.27 -35.02
CA MET A 1 -4.07 25.42 -35.59
C MET A 1 -3.25 24.19 -35.16
N GLN A 2 -2.59 23.46 -36.09
CA GLN A 2 -1.75 22.29 -35.75
C GLN A 2 -0.59 22.71 -34.83
N PHE A 3 -0.52 22.13 -33.62
CA PHE A 3 0.68 22.17 -32.79
C PHE A 3 1.49 20.88 -32.99
N LEU A 4 2.82 21.02 -33.12
CA LEU A 4 3.80 19.95 -33.34
C LEU A 4 4.92 20.10 -32.31
N ALA A 5 5.27 19.03 -31.58
CA ALA A 5 6.43 19.06 -30.66
C ALA A 5 7.30 17.79 -30.76
N GLY A 6 8.62 17.98 -30.89
CA GLY A 6 9.66 16.96 -30.72
C GLY A 6 10.22 16.24 -31.97
N LEU A 7 10.13 16.78 -33.19
CA LEU A 7 10.41 16.02 -34.43
C LEU A 7 11.84 16.22 -34.99
N LYS A 8 12.42 15.19 -35.66
CA LYS A 8 13.54 15.41 -36.60
C LYS A 8 13.01 15.72 -38.01
N ALA A 9 13.69 16.67 -38.65
CA ALA A 9 13.16 17.52 -39.73
C ALA A 9 12.98 16.86 -41.12
N SER A 10 13.42 15.62 -41.34
CA SER A 10 13.44 15.01 -42.68
C SER A 10 12.18 14.23 -43.05
N GLU A 11 11.43 13.71 -42.07
CA GLU A 11 10.27 12.83 -42.30
C GLU A 11 8.96 13.62 -42.41
N LEU A 12 8.87 14.71 -41.64
CA LEU A 12 7.86 15.75 -41.84
C LEU A 12 7.93 16.36 -43.26
N ASN A 13 9.14 16.50 -43.82
CA ASN A 13 9.35 17.08 -45.14
C ASN A 13 8.67 16.27 -46.28
N GLN A 14 8.57 14.94 -46.19
CA GLN A 14 7.92 14.13 -47.24
C GLN A 14 6.39 14.19 -47.18
N ILE A 15 5.83 14.32 -45.98
CA ILE A 15 4.38 14.46 -45.76
C ILE A 15 3.90 15.82 -46.30
N PHE A 16 4.68 16.88 -46.10
CA PHE A 16 4.36 18.21 -46.62
C PHE A 16 4.53 18.34 -48.13
N GLU A 17 5.51 17.65 -48.73
CA GLU A 17 5.68 17.65 -50.19
C GLU A 17 4.56 16.92 -50.93
N LYS A 18 4.00 15.84 -50.36
CA LYS A 18 2.86 15.12 -50.97
C LYS A 18 1.58 15.94 -50.91
N GLN A 19 1.32 16.60 -49.78
CA GLN A 19 0.20 17.53 -49.63
C GLN A 19 0.34 18.76 -50.56
N ALA A 20 1.55 19.32 -50.70
CA ALA A 20 1.84 20.40 -51.64
C ALA A 20 1.59 20.02 -53.12
N ASN A 21 1.63 18.73 -53.47
CA ASN A 21 1.36 18.24 -54.82
C ASN A 21 -0.13 17.95 -55.07
N GLU A 22 -0.88 17.45 -54.09
CA GLU A 22 -2.34 17.25 -54.20
C GLU A 22 -3.10 18.59 -54.28
N ILE A 23 -2.64 19.63 -53.58
CA ILE A 23 -3.19 20.99 -53.67
C ILE A 23 -2.96 21.61 -55.07
N LYS A 24 -1.82 21.29 -55.71
CA LYS A 24 -1.54 21.72 -57.09
C LYS A 24 -2.43 21.01 -58.11
N LEU A 25 -2.91 19.80 -57.80
CA LEU A 25 -3.76 18.96 -58.67
C LEU A 25 -5.25 19.27 -58.54
N ASN A 26 -5.75 19.60 -57.35
CA ASN A 26 -7.18 19.82 -57.09
C ASN A 26 -7.44 21.23 -56.52
N GLN A 27 -7.34 22.26 -57.36
CA GLN A 27 -7.44 23.69 -56.98
C GLN A 27 -8.86 24.19 -56.66
N ALA A 28 -9.90 23.34 -56.70
CA ALA A 28 -11.31 23.76 -56.72
C ALA A 28 -12.15 23.42 -55.48
N GLU A 29 -11.68 22.57 -54.56
CA GLU A 29 -12.39 22.23 -53.33
C GLU A 29 -11.77 22.92 -52.11
N LYS A 30 -12.58 23.60 -51.29
CA LYS A 30 -12.13 24.20 -50.03
C LYS A 30 -11.84 23.08 -49.02
N PHE A 31 -10.57 22.89 -48.67
CA PHE A 31 -10.14 22.02 -47.58
C PHE A 31 -10.17 22.78 -46.25
N ASP A 32 -10.99 22.33 -45.30
CA ASP A 32 -10.93 22.79 -43.91
C ASP A 32 -9.77 22.09 -43.18
N ARG A 33 -8.93 22.87 -42.50
CA ARG A 33 -7.69 22.41 -41.87
C ARG A 33 -7.65 22.84 -40.41
N ASN A 34 -8.17 22.02 -39.51
CA ASN A 34 -8.10 22.26 -38.07
C ASN A 34 -7.43 21.06 -37.40
N VAL A 35 -6.28 21.25 -36.75
CA VAL A 35 -5.43 20.16 -36.24
C VAL A 35 -4.83 20.56 -34.88
N ALA A 36 -4.46 19.60 -34.00
CA ALA A 36 -3.59 19.71 -32.80
C ALA A 36 -2.87 18.35 -32.54
N TYR A 37 -1.60 18.30 -32.09
CA TYR A 37 -0.87 17.02 -31.87
C TYR A 37 0.20 17.02 -30.74
N THR A 38 0.35 15.87 -30.04
CA THR A 38 1.60 15.48 -29.34
C THR A 38 1.82 13.94 -29.28
N GLN A 39 3.02 13.51 -29.71
CA GLN A 39 3.59 12.14 -29.89
C GLN A 39 2.88 11.26 -30.94
N VAL A 40 3.54 10.78 -32.01
CA VAL A 40 2.87 10.04 -33.10
C VAL A 40 3.87 9.21 -33.95
N GLU A 41 3.66 7.89 -34.09
CA GLU A 41 3.75 7.14 -35.36
C GLU A 41 2.31 6.87 -35.82
N CYS A 42 2.06 6.98 -37.13
CA CYS A 42 0.77 6.70 -37.75
C CYS A 42 0.92 5.58 -38.79
N ASP A 43 0.05 4.56 -38.69
CA ASP A 43 -0.19 3.58 -39.73
C ASP A 43 -1.31 4.05 -40.67
N VAL A 44 -1.13 3.81 -41.97
CA VAL A 44 -1.89 4.42 -43.08
C VAL A 44 -3.24 3.72 -43.31
N GLU A 45 -3.46 2.54 -42.72
CA GLU A 45 -4.69 1.76 -42.86
C GLU A 45 -5.85 2.21 -41.93
N LEU A 46 -5.58 3.10 -40.95
CA LEU A 46 -6.54 3.52 -39.91
C LEU A 46 -6.77 5.05 -39.87
N MET A 47 -6.98 5.70 -41.01
CA MET A 47 -7.44 7.10 -41.09
C MET A 47 -6.54 8.15 -40.37
N ARG A 48 -5.24 7.89 -40.22
CA ARG A 48 -4.23 8.81 -39.63
C ARG A 48 -4.39 9.06 -38.12
N VAL A 49 -4.88 8.07 -37.36
CA VAL A 49 -4.81 8.10 -35.90
C VAL A 49 -3.37 7.96 -35.43
N PRO A 50 -2.89 8.86 -34.56
CA PRO A 50 -1.59 8.71 -33.93
C PRO A 50 -1.50 7.52 -33.00
N LEU A 51 -0.86 6.43 -33.41
CA LEU A 51 -0.74 5.23 -32.57
C LEU A 51 0.32 5.39 -31.47
N ASP A 52 1.29 6.28 -31.64
CA ASP A 52 2.29 6.58 -30.59
C ASP A 52 1.97 7.83 -29.77
N ALA A 53 0.75 8.36 -29.87
CA ALA A 53 0.35 9.46 -29.00
C ALA A 53 0.13 8.99 -27.58
N ALA A 54 0.86 9.60 -26.65
CA ALA A 54 0.52 9.50 -25.24
C ALA A 54 -0.89 10.04 -24.97
N SER A 55 -1.34 11.02 -25.76
CA SER A 55 -2.66 11.66 -25.67
C SER A 55 -3.11 12.26 -27.00
N VAL A 56 -4.40 12.13 -27.34
CA VAL A 56 -5.02 12.81 -28.50
C VAL A 56 -6.23 13.62 -28.05
N GLY A 57 -6.25 14.89 -28.45
CA GLY A 57 -7.36 15.82 -28.28
C GLY A 57 -8.12 16.02 -29.58
N LEU A 58 -9.45 15.87 -29.54
CA LEU A 58 -10.32 16.16 -30.68
C LEU A 58 -11.27 17.32 -30.38
N ALA A 59 -11.37 18.25 -31.32
CA ALA A 59 -12.34 19.33 -31.25
C ALA A 59 -13.75 18.81 -31.57
N PRO A 60 -14.76 19.12 -30.74
CA PRO A 60 -16.12 18.66 -30.97
C PRO A 60 -16.71 19.32 -32.23
N SER A 61 -17.54 18.55 -32.95
CA SER A 61 -18.26 19.02 -34.14
C SER A 61 -19.71 18.60 -34.07
N LEU A 62 -20.62 19.46 -34.53
CA LEU A 62 -22.03 19.14 -34.68
C LEU A 62 -22.31 18.43 -36.01
N ASP A 63 -23.43 17.70 -36.05
CA ASP A 63 -24.02 17.18 -37.27
C ASP A 63 -24.73 18.29 -38.08
N GLU A 64 -25.34 17.92 -39.22
CA GLU A 64 -26.04 18.88 -40.09
C GLU A 64 -27.28 19.50 -39.43
N THR A 65 -27.83 18.85 -38.39
CA THR A 65 -29.01 19.33 -37.67
C THR A 65 -28.66 20.34 -36.57
N GLY A 66 -27.42 20.28 -36.06
CA GLY A 66 -26.96 21.11 -34.95
C GLY A 66 -27.45 20.63 -33.58
N GLU A 67 -28.17 19.51 -33.52
CA GLU A 67 -28.77 18.97 -32.29
C GLU A 67 -27.91 17.85 -31.67
N ALA A 68 -27.00 17.26 -32.44
CA ALA A 68 -26.15 16.16 -32.00
C ALA A 68 -24.69 16.33 -32.43
N LEU A 69 -23.78 15.58 -31.80
CA LEU A 69 -22.40 15.51 -32.25
C LEU A 69 -22.32 14.75 -33.59
N CYS A 70 -21.43 15.21 -34.46
CA CYS A 70 -21.21 14.63 -35.76
C CYS A 70 -20.85 13.15 -35.65
N GLU A 71 -21.49 12.28 -36.43
CA GLU A 71 -21.19 10.84 -36.44
C GLU A 71 -19.72 10.56 -36.77
N ASN A 72 -19.10 11.36 -37.64
CA ASN A 72 -17.67 11.23 -37.95
C ASN A 72 -16.78 11.58 -36.76
N PHE A 73 -17.20 12.54 -35.92
CA PHE A 73 -16.48 12.90 -34.70
C PHE A 73 -16.59 11.77 -33.66
N VAL A 74 -17.80 11.27 -33.42
CA VAL A 74 -18.06 10.15 -32.48
C VAL A 74 -17.32 8.89 -32.93
N PHE A 75 -17.33 8.58 -34.22
CA PHE A 75 -16.59 7.45 -34.78
C PHE A 75 -15.07 7.61 -34.61
N SER A 76 -14.53 8.81 -34.83
CA SER A 76 -13.10 9.09 -34.64
C SER A 76 -12.69 8.94 -33.17
N LEU A 77 -13.52 9.43 -32.23
CA LEU A 77 -13.30 9.23 -30.79
C LEU A 77 -13.25 7.75 -30.42
N LEU A 78 -14.26 6.96 -30.84
CA LEU A 78 -14.30 5.52 -30.58
C LEU A 78 -13.06 4.81 -31.12
N LEU A 79 -12.62 5.15 -32.32
CA LEU A 79 -11.44 4.54 -32.93
C LEU A 79 -10.14 4.88 -32.18
N ILE A 80 -10.03 6.10 -31.63
CA ILE A 80 -8.89 6.54 -30.82
C ILE A 80 -8.91 5.92 -29.41
N THR A 81 -10.07 5.83 -28.76
CA THR A 81 -10.19 5.15 -27.45
C THR A 81 -9.81 3.68 -27.49
N GLY A 82 -10.09 2.99 -28.60
CA GLY A 82 -9.68 1.60 -28.78
C GLY A 82 -8.18 1.39 -28.99
N THR A 83 -7.42 2.48 -29.22
CA THR A 83 -6.00 2.43 -29.60
C THR A 83 -5.06 3.14 -28.63
N LEU A 84 -5.52 4.16 -27.89
CA LEU A 84 -4.70 4.94 -26.98
C LEU A 84 -5.09 4.80 -25.51
N ASN A 85 -4.11 4.97 -24.62
CA ASN A 85 -4.33 4.93 -23.17
C ASN A 85 -5.09 6.15 -22.64
N GLN A 86 -5.00 7.31 -23.32
CA GLN A 86 -5.66 8.55 -22.91
C GLN A 86 -6.17 9.32 -24.14
N CYS A 87 -7.46 9.66 -24.13
CA CYS A 87 -8.10 10.48 -25.14
C CYS A 87 -8.89 11.60 -24.45
N THR A 88 -8.83 12.81 -25.01
CA THR A 88 -9.52 13.99 -24.50
C THR A 88 -10.42 14.61 -25.57
N ILE A 89 -11.57 15.13 -25.14
CA ILE A 89 -12.35 16.07 -25.95
C ILE A 89 -11.81 17.47 -25.64
N ASP A 90 -11.18 18.08 -26.64
CA ASP A 90 -10.56 19.39 -26.52
C ASP A 90 -11.56 20.45 -26.97
N VAL A 91 -12.14 21.15 -26.01
CA VAL A 91 -13.17 22.18 -26.21
C VAL A 91 -12.48 23.55 -26.37
N PRO A 92 -12.52 24.17 -27.56
CA PRO A 92 -11.95 25.50 -27.76
C PRO A 92 -12.72 26.58 -26.99
N ALA A 93 -12.06 27.71 -26.69
CA ALA A 93 -12.68 28.84 -26.00
C ALA A 93 -13.86 29.49 -26.77
N ASP A 94 -13.89 29.32 -28.10
CA ASP A 94 -14.96 29.79 -29.00
C ASP A 94 -15.98 28.71 -29.36
N CYS A 95 -15.98 27.59 -28.64
CA CYS A 95 -16.92 26.50 -28.86
C CYS A 95 -18.37 26.97 -28.69
N SER A 96 -19.20 26.77 -29.73
CA SER A 96 -20.63 27.07 -29.73
C SER A 96 -21.50 25.87 -29.35
N ILE A 97 -20.91 24.71 -29.09
CA ILE A 97 -21.60 23.47 -28.76
C ILE A 97 -21.99 23.49 -27.28
N ALA A 98 -23.25 23.13 -26.99
CA ALA A 98 -23.76 23.12 -25.63
C ALA A 98 -22.94 22.18 -24.72
N PRO A 99 -22.47 22.63 -23.54
CA PRO A 99 -21.63 21.83 -22.65
C PRO A 99 -22.25 20.49 -22.22
N ALA A 100 -23.58 20.46 -22.03
CA ALA A 100 -24.31 19.25 -21.66
C ALA A 100 -24.19 18.13 -22.71
N LEU A 101 -24.15 18.48 -24.00
CA LEU A 101 -24.01 17.51 -25.08
C LEU A 101 -22.62 16.89 -25.06
N VAL A 102 -21.59 17.73 -24.89
CA VAL A 102 -20.18 17.28 -24.82
C VAL A 102 -19.95 16.41 -23.58
N LEU A 103 -20.45 16.81 -22.42
CA LEU A 103 -20.29 16.05 -21.17
C LEU A 103 -21.07 14.72 -21.19
N SER A 104 -22.25 14.69 -21.82
CA SER A 104 -23.00 13.44 -22.00
C SER A 104 -22.23 12.43 -22.85
N GLU A 105 -21.60 12.88 -23.93
CA GLU A 105 -20.78 12.00 -24.78
C GLU A 105 -19.52 11.55 -24.03
N ALA A 106 -18.87 12.48 -23.33
CA ALA A 106 -17.70 12.19 -22.52
C ALA A 106 -17.98 11.13 -21.45
N GLU A 107 -19.10 11.23 -20.74
CA GLU A 107 -19.52 10.27 -19.73
C GLU A 107 -19.80 8.89 -20.34
N GLN A 108 -20.55 8.84 -21.45
CA GLN A 108 -20.89 7.59 -22.14
C GLN A 108 -19.65 6.81 -22.60
N GLN A 109 -18.60 7.53 -23.00
CA GLN A 109 -17.36 6.94 -23.49
C GLN A 109 -16.23 6.93 -22.45
N SER A 110 -16.47 7.42 -21.22
CA SER A 110 -15.44 7.61 -20.18
C SER A 110 -14.20 8.38 -20.69
N LEU A 111 -14.45 9.46 -21.41
CA LEU A 111 -13.45 10.32 -22.03
C LEU A 111 -13.21 11.58 -21.21
N ASN A 112 -11.94 11.96 -21.05
CA ASN A 112 -11.61 13.21 -20.38
C ASN A 112 -12.03 14.40 -21.24
N VAL A 113 -12.41 15.51 -20.61
CA VAL A 113 -12.77 16.76 -21.28
C VAL A 113 -11.78 17.84 -20.87
N ARG A 114 -11.34 18.62 -21.84
CA ARG A 114 -10.38 19.69 -21.63
C ARG A 114 -10.90 20.97 -22.26
N VAL A 115 -11.19 21.97 -21.43
CA VAL A 115 -11.61 23.29 -21.91
C VAL A 115 -10.35 24.14 -22.11
N LEU A 116 -10.01 24.40 -23.37
CA LEU A 116 -8.79 25.07 -23.76
C LEU A 116 -8.88 26.59 -23.58
N MET A 117 -7.80 27.19 -23.10
CA MET A 117 -7.63 28.64 -23.03
C MET A 117 -7.67 29.26 -24.44
N PRO A 118 -8.06 30.54 -24.57
CA PRO A 118 -7.96 31.26 -25.83
C PRO A 118 -6.49 31.45 -26.25
N ASP A 119 -6.24 31.50 -27.56
CA ASP A 119 -4.90 31.69 -28.13
C ASP A 119 -4.24 33.02 -27.69
N ASP A 120 -5.06 34.04 -27.39
CA ASP A 120 -4.62 35.34 -26.86
C ASP A 120 -5.11 35.53 -25.42
N THR A 121 -4.18 35.35 -24.47
CA THR A 121 -4.37 35.54 -23.03
C THR A 121 -3.88 36.91 -22.54
N SER A 122 -3.40 37.77 -23.45
CA SER A 122 -2.90 39.11 -23.11
C SER A 122 -4.03 40.13 -22.87
N CYS A 123 -5.23 39.81 -23.35
CA CYS A 123 -6.45 40.60 -23.19
C CYS A 123 -7.42 39.90 -22.24
N ILE A 124 -8.13 40.65 -21.38
CA ILE A 124 -8.98 40.04 -20.35
C ILE A 124 -10.34 39.58 -20.88
N GLU A 125 -10.87 40.22 -21.93
CA GLU A 125 -12.18 39.89 -22.49
C GLU A 125 -12.30 38.45 -23.01
N PRO A 126 -11.35 37.91 -23.81
CA PRO A 126 -11.35 36.49 -24.20
C PRO A 126 -11.26 35.54 -23.01
N VAL A 127 -10.48 35.90 -21.99
CA VAL A 127 -10.33 35.12 -20.76
C VAL A 127 -11.64 35.09 -19.97
N ARG A 128 -12.41 36.19 -19.96
CA ARG A 128 -13.73 36.21 -19.31
C ARG A 128 -14.71 35.26 -19.98
N ALA A 129 -14.79 35.29 -21.30
CA ALA A 129 -15.65 34.38 -22.06
C ALA A 129 -15.27 32.91 -21.81
N TYR A 130 -13.97 32.61 -21.81
CA TYR A 130 -13.45 31.30 -21.42
C TYR A 130 -13.84 30.91 -20.00
N ALA A 131 -13.68 31.80 -19.02
CA ALA A 131 -13.99 31.51 -17.61
C ALA A 131 -15.49 31.23 -17.39
N ASP A 132 -16.36 31.91 -18.13
CA ASP A 132 -17.81 31.64 -18.09
C ASP A 132 -18.16 30.29 -18.76
N LEU A 133 -17.53 29.95 -19.89
CA LEU A 133 -17.66 28.64 -20.51
C LEU A 133 -17.18 27.53 -19.55
N LEU A 134 -15.99 27.69 -18.97
CA LEU A 134 -15.44 26.75 -18.00
C LEU A 134 -16.34 26.62 -16.76
N ALA A 135 -16.95 27.70 -16.30
CA ALA A 135 -17.88 27.68 -15.18
C ALA A 135 -19.13 26.84 -15.48
N GLU A 136 -19.66 26.92 -16.70
CA GLU A 136 -20.80 26.11 -17.14
C GLU A 136 -20.45 24.62 -17.17
N TYR A 137 -19.31 24.26 -17.81
CA TYR A 137 -18.79 22.89 -17.79
C TYR A 137 -18.56 22.38 -16.37
N SER A 138 -17.94 23.20 -15.51
CA SER A 138 -17.64 22.84 -14.13
C SER A 138 -18.90 22.59 -13.31
N THR A 139 -19.92 23.43 -13.48
CA THR A 139 -21.21 23.30 -12.80
C THR A 139 -21.87 21.97 -13.16
N LEU A 140 -21.92 21.64 -14.45
CA LEU A 140 -22.55 20.40 -14.92
C LEU A 140 -21.77 19.16 -14.46
N TRP A 141 -20.44 19.18 -14.58
CA TRP A 141 -19.58 18.07 -14.18
C TRP A 141 -19.66 17.78 -12.67
N LEU A 142 -19.60 18.82 -11.83
CA LEU A 142 -19.73 18.67 -10.37
C LEU A 142 -21.10 18.09 -9.96
N ARG A 143 -22.18 18.45 -10.66
CA ARG A 143 -23.53 17.92 -10.40
C ARG A 143 -23.70 16.46 -10.78
N GLN A 144 -22.99 15.98 -11.80
CA GLN A 144 -23.08 14.58 -12.24
C GLN A 144 -22.54 13.62 -11.17
N GLY A 145 -21.57 14.05 -10.34
CA GLY A 145 -20.99 13.22 -9.27
C GLY A 145 -20.28 11.95 -9.77
N SER A 146 -20.05 11.85 -11.08
CA SER A 146 -19.53 10.70 -11.80
C SER A 146 -18.02 10.86 -11.97
N GLY A 147 -17.23 10.01 -11.30
CA GLY A 147 -15.76 10.04 -11.36
C GLY A 147 -15.16 9.23 -12.51
N THR A 148 -15.91 8.97 -13.58
CA THR A 148 -15.46 8.12 -14.70
C THR A 148 -14.53 8.85 -15.66
N TYR A 149 -14.51 10.18 -15.64
CA TYR A 149 -13.66 11.02 -16.48
C TYR A 149 -13.28 12.33 -15.79
N SER A 150 -12.21 12.96 -16.26
CA SER A 150 -11.71 14.23 -15.73
C SER A 150 -12.16 15.43 -16.57
N LEU A 151 -12.32 16.59 -15.91
CA LEU A 151 -12.57 17.88 -16.55
C LEU A 151 -11.43 18.84 -16.25
N SER A 152 -10.57 19.09 -17.24
CA SER A 152 -9.43 19.99 -17.12
C SER A 152 -9.79 21.43 -17.54
N PRO A 153 -9.35 22.48 -16.79
CA PRO A 153 -8.43 22.44 -15.64
C PRO A 153 -9.08 22.35 -14.25
N LEU A 154 -10.41 22.11 -14.15
CA LEU A 154 -11.10 22.04 -12.86
C LEU A 154 -10.52 20.95 -11.95
N ASP A 155 -10.27 19.77 -12.48
CA ASP A 155 -9.69 18.62 -11.78
C ASP A 155 -8.41 18.97 -11.01
N GLY A 156 -7.42 19.58 -11.69
CA GLY A 156 -6.17 20.03 -11.07
C GLY A 156 -6.39 21.15 -10.06
N TYR A 157 -7.40 22.00 -10.26
CA TYR A 157 -7.75 23.04 -9.29
C TYR A 157 -8.39 22.44 -8.02
N LEU A 158 -9.22 21.41 -8.14
CA LEU A 158 -9.76 20.66 -7.00
C LEU A 158 -8.64 19.96 -6.23
N GLU A 159 -7.68 19.33 -6.92
CA GLU A 159 -6.48 18.74 -6.29
C GLU A 159 -5.70 19.78 -5.48
N TYR A 160 -5.50 20.98 -6.03
CA TYR A 160 -4.87 22.09 -5.33
C TYR A 160 -5.65 22.50 -4.07
N ARG A 161 -6.99 22.59 -4.14
CA ARG A 161 -7.84 22.90 -2.98
C ARG A 161 -7.77 21.82 -1.90
N PHE A 162 -7.76 20.54 -2.29
CA PHE A 162 -7.54 19.42 -1.36
C PHE A 162 -6.16 19.48 -0.70
N ALA A 163 -5.10 19.77 -1.46
CA ALA A 163 -3.75 19.94 -0.90
C ALA A 163 -3.71 21.07 0.14
N ARG A 164 -4.35 22.21 -0.16
CA ARG A 164 -4.47 23.33 0.78
C ARG A 164 -5.25 22.97 2.03
N ALA A 165 -6.34 22.22 1.91
CA ALA A 165 -7.10 21.73 3.05
C ALA A 165 -6.25 20.80 3.95
N LEU A 166 -5.33 20.04 3.37
CA LEU A 166 -4.34 19.23 4.08
C LEU A 166 -3.19 20.04 4.72
N GLY A 167 -3.21 21.37 4.61
CA GLY A 167 -2.14 22.24 5.10
C GLY A 167 -0.88 22.26 4.24
N HIS A 168 -0.92 21.64 3.05
CA HIS A 168 0.14 21.74 2.06
C HIS A 168 -0.19 22.87 1.08
N THR A 169 0.73 23.82 0.89
CA THR A 169 0.59 24.83 -0.17
C THR A 169 1.59 24.46 -1.26
N PRO A 170 1.15 23.80 -2.35
CA PRO A 170 2.04 23.47 -3.46
C PRO A 170 2.57 24.75 -4.10
N ASP A 171 3.85 24.76 -4.49
CA ASP A 171 4.45 25.88 -5.24
C ASP A 171 3.84 26.03 -6.65
N GLN A 172 3.17 24.98 -7.15
CA GLN A 172 2.56 24.89 -8.47
C GLN A 172 1.16 24.27 -8.36
N ILE A 173 0.18 24.80 -9.12
CA ILE A 173 -1.23 24.35 -9.07
C ILE A 173 -1.36 22.87 -9.47
N THR A 174 -0.52 22.39 -10.38
CA THR A 174 -0.47 21.00 -10.82
C THR A 174 0.98 20.59 -11.09
N ARG A 175 1.29 19.29 -10.96
CA ARG A 175 2.58 18.71 -11.35
C ARG A 175 2.57 18.13 -12.77
N ASN A 176 1.42 18.16 -13.44
CA ASN A 176 1.30 17.69 -14.81
C ASN A 176 1.90 18.76 -15.76
N SER A 177 2.99 18.42 -16.45
CA SER A 177 3.70 19.32 -17.36
C SER A 177 2.85 19.78 -18.55
N GLU A 178 1.91 18.95 -18.99
CA GLU A 178 0.97 19.31 -20.06
C GLU A 178 -0.02 20.37 -19.56
N MET A 179 -0.56 20.18 -18.36
CA MET A 179 -1.46 21.15 -17.74
C MET A 179 -0.75 22.47 -17.43
N GLN A 180 0.53 22.42 -17.05
CA GLN A 180 1.32 23.64 -16.87
C GLN A 180 1.49 24.41 -18.18
N ALA A 181 1.88 23.72 -19.25
CA ALA A 181 2.06 24.32 -20.57
C ALA A 181 0.75 24.92 -21.12
N LEU A 182 -0.39 24.25 -20.90
CA LEU A 182 -1.69 24.64 -21.45
C LEU A 182 -2.40 25.73 -20.64
N PHE A 183 -2.19 25.77 -19.32
CA PHE A 183 -3.02 26.58 -18.42
C PHE A 183 -2.25 27.52 -17.50
N THR A 184 -0.92 27.43 -17.41
CA THR A 184 -0.15 28.27 -16.47
C THR A 184 0.98 29.07 -17.11
N ASP A 185 1.75 28.49 -18.03
CA ASP A 185 3.04 29.08 -18.44
C ASP A 185 2.89 30.33 -19.34
N SER A 186 1.76 30.45 -20.04
CA SER A 186 1.48 31.52 -21.01
C SER A 186 0.37 32.47 -20.57
N VAL A 187 -0.12 32.36 -19.33
CA VAL A 187 -1.27 33.12 -18.84
C VAL A 187 -0.81 34.19 -17.84
N SER A 188 -1.30 35.42 -17.98
CA SER A 188 -0.99 36.50 -17.03
C SER A 188 -1.60 36.23 -15.65
N GLU A 189 -0.98 36.76 -14.58
CA GLU A 189 -1.49 36.61 -13.20
C GLU A 189 -2.93 37.13 -13.06
N GLU A 190 -3.24 38.27 -13.67
CA GLU A 190 -4.58 38.87 -13.64
C GLU A 190 -5.63 37.96 -14.29
N ALA A 191 -5.31 37.36 -15.43
CA ALA A 191 -6.18 36.39 -16.12
C ALA A 191 -6.37 35.12 -15.27
N MET A 192 -5.30 34.59 -14.68
CA MET A 192 -5.38 33.41 -13.82
C MET A 192 -6.20 33.65 -12.55
N ASP A 193 -6.07 34.81 -11.92
CA ASP A 193 -6.83 35.15 -10.72
C ASP A 193 -8.33 35.33 -11.04
N TYR A 194 -8.67 35.83 -12.22
CA TYR A 194 -10.05 35.87 -12.67
C TYR A 194 -10.64 34.46 -12.84
N VAL A 195 -9.92 33.56 -13.52
CA VAL A 195 -10.36 32.18 -13.73
C VAL A 195 -10.52 31.44 -12.40
N LYS A 196 -9.54 31.55 -11.48
CA LYS A 196 -9.64 30.97 -10.13
C LYS A 196 -10.83 31.52 -9.36
N SER A 197 -11.03 32.84 -9.37
CA SER A 197 -12.16 33.46 -8.69
C SER A 197 -13.50 32.97 -9.23
N ARG A 198 -13.59 32.70 -10.54
CA ARG A 198 -14.80 32.16 -11.15
C ARG A 198 -15.04 30.70 -10.77
N LEU A 199 -14.00 29.87 -10.77
CA LEU A 199 -14.07 28.49 -10.30
C LEU A 199 -14.42 28.40 -8.81
N ASP A 200 -13.86 29.28 -7.98
CA ASP A 200 -14.18 29.34 -6.55
C ASP A 200 -15.67 29.59 -6.32
N GLN A 201 -16.31 30.45 -7.11
CA GLN A 201 -17.76 30.68 -7.04
C GLN A 201 -18.56 29.42 -7.38
N VAL A 202 -18.15 28.69 -8.41
CA VAL A 202 -18.82 27.43 -8.81
C VAL A 202 -18.65 26.37 -7.73
N ILE A 203 -17.44 26.21 -7.21
CA ILE A 203 -17.13 25.25 -6.14
C ILE A 203 -17.88 25.59 -4.85
N GLU A 204 -17.94 26.88 -4.48
CA GLU A 204 -18.74 27.34 -3.34
C GLU A 204 -20.21 26.97 -3.51
N HIS A 205 -20.77 27.20 -4.71
CA HIS A 205 -22.17 26.93 -4.99
C HIS A 205 -22.52 25.44 -5.03
N GLU A 206 -21.70 24.62 -5.70
CA GLU A 206 -22.01 23.21 -5.96
C GLU A 206 -21.50 22.27 -4.87
N LEU A 207 -20.37 22.59 -4.23
CA LEU A 207 -19.76 21.73 -3.19
C LEU A 207 -19.84 22.32 -1.78
N GLY A 208 -20.12 23.62 -1.61
CA GLY A 208 -20.09 24.28 -0.30
C GLY A 208 -18.70 24.82 0.09
N GLY A 209 -17.79 24.94 -0.87
CA GLY A 209 -16.55 25.70 -0.66
C GLY A 209 -15.49 24.99 0.17
N ASP A 210 -14.75 25.77 0.98
CA ASP A 210 -13.63 25.27 1.78
C ASP A 210 -14.03 24.24 2.86
N GLU A 211 -15.27 24.32 3.38
CA GLU A 211 -15.76 23.40 4.41
C GLU A 211 -15.82 21.98 3.88
N TYR A 212 -16.34 21.79 2.66
CA TYR A 212 -16.38 20.51 1.98
C TYR A 212 -15.02 19.81 1.91
N PHE A 213 -13.96 20.54 1.50
CA PHE A 213 -12.63 19.94 1.40
C PHE A 213 -12.08 19.51 2.76
N ARG A 214 -12.35 20.27 3.82
CA ARG A 214 -11.95 19.89 5.19
C ARG A 214 -12.69 18.64 5.65
N GLU A 215 -14.00 18.59 5.46
CA GLU A 215 -14.81 17.42 5.83
C GLU A 215 -14.35 16.15 5.10
N GLN A 216 -14.08 16.24 3.79
CA GLN A 216 -13.59 15.11 3.01
C GLN A 216 -12.19 14.66 3.46
N VAL A 217 -11.30 15.61 3.77
CA VAL A 217 -9.98 15.31 4.33
C VAL A 217 -10.09 14.59 5.68
N ASP A 218 -10.99 15.05 6.57
CA ASP A 218 -11.21 14.42 7.86
C ASP A 218 -11.79 13.00 7.74
N LEU A 219 -12.69 12.78 6.77
CA LEU A 219 -13.22 11.46 6.45
C LEU A 219 -12.12 10.51 5.96
N ILE A 220 -11.28 10.98 5.02
CA ILE A 220 -10.16 10.18 4.49
C ILE A 220 -9.15 9.89 5.59
N ALA A 221 -8.80 10.89 6.41
CA ALA A 221 -7.88 10.72 7.54
C ALA A 221 -8.42 9.70 8.55
N SER A 222 -9.71 9.75 8.86
CA SER A 222 -10.39 8.80 9.73
C SER A 222 -10.37 7.38 9.17
N ALA A 223 -10.65 7.22 7.86
CA ALA A 223 -10.59 5.93 7.19
C ALA A 223 -9.17 5.34 7.18
N ILE A 224 -8.15 6.17 6.93
CA ILE A 224 -6.73 5.77 7.00
C ILE A 224 -6.38 5.32 8.42
N HIS A 225 -6.83 6.06 9.44
CA HIS A 225 -6.57 5.72 10.83
C HIS A 225 -7.21 4.39 11.23
N LEU A 226 -8.47 4.16 10.82
CA LEU A 226 -9.16 2.89 11.05
C LEU A 226 -8.41 1.73 10.40
N LYS A 227 -8.07 1.87 9.11
CA LYS A 227 -7.33 0.85 8.36
C LYS A 227 -5.96 0.55 8.98
N ASN A 228 -5.24 1.58 9.42
CA ASN A 228 -3.96 1.40 10.11
C ASN A 228 -4.11 0.64 11.43
N THR A 229 -5.19 0.90 12.16
CA THR A 229 -5.50 0.22 13.42
C THR A 229 -5.84 -1.26 13.18
N GLU A 230 -6.66 -1.55 12.18
CA GLU A 230 -6.98 -2.93 11.76
C GLU A 230 -5.74 -3.69 11.33
N LEU A 231 -4.90 -3.10 10.48
CA LEU A 231 -3.63 -3.70 10.03
C LEU A 231 -2.67 -3.94 11.21
N ARG A 232 -2.61 -3.02 12.17
CA ARG A 232 -1.80 -3.20 13.38
C ARG A 232 -2.29 -4.39 14.21
N ASN A 233 -3.59 -4.51 14.41
CA ASN A 233 -4.18 -5.62 15.16
C ASN A 233 -3.98 -6.96 14.45
N ALA A 234 -4.18 -7.01 13.12
CA ALA A 234 -3.92 -8.21 12.33
C ALA A 234 -2.45 -8.64 12.41
N ARG A 235 -1.50 -7.69 12.34
CA ARG A 235 -0.06 -7.97 12.52
C ARG A 235 0.26 -8.52 13.90
N LEU A 236 -0.34 -7.98 14.97
CA LEU A 236 -0.16 -8.51 16.32
C LEU A 236 -0.67 -9.95 16.45
N GLN A 237 -1.84 -10.26 15.89
CA GLN A 237 -2.38 -11.63 15.90
C GLN A 237 -1.50 -12.60 15.11
N MET A 238 -1.01 -12.20 13.94
CA MET A 238 -0.07 -13.01 13.16
C MET A 238 1.24 -13.26 13.91
N LEU A 239 1.77 -12.23 14.60
CA LEU A 239 2.95 -12.37 15.43
C LEU A 239 2.75 -13.35 16.59
N GLU A 240 1.59 -13.31 17.25
CA GLU A 240 1.24 -14.28 18.30
C GLU A 240 1.12 -15.71 17.76
N GLN A 241 0.49 -15.89 16.59
CA GLN A 241 0.40 -17.21 15.95
C GLN A 241 1.77 -17.76 15.52
N GLU A 242 2.64 -16.90 15.00
CA GLU A 242 4.02 -17.25 14.66
C GLU A 242 4.85 -17.56 15.92
N LEU A 243 4.63 -16.82 17.02
CA LEU A 243 5.25 -17.09 18.30
C LEU A 243 4.92 -18.51 18.79
N ASP A 244 3.64 -18.87 18.82
CA ASP A 244 3.17 -20.19 19.28
C ASP A 244 3.57 -21.34 18.35
N SER A 245 3.67 -21.09 17.04
CA SER A 245 3.95 -22.15 16.06
C SER A 245 5.42 -22.42 15.82
N ARG A 246 6.30 -21.41 15.96
CA ARG A 246 7.72 -21.53 15.56
C ARG A 246 8.72 -21.36 16.69
N THR A 247 8.28 -20.95 17.88
CA THR A 247 9.19 -20.60 18.96
C THR A 247 9.17 -21.65 20.07
N PRO A 248 10.33 -22.10 20.58
CA PRO A 248 10.37 -23.15 21.59
C PRO A 248 10.02 -22.69 23.01
N VAL A 249 9.98 -21.37 23.27
CA VAL A 249 9.67 -20.78 24.60
C VAL A 249 8.74 -19.55 24.47
N PRO A 250 7.54 -19.71 23.88
CA PRO A 250 6.64 -18.59 23.60
C PRO A 250 6.16 -17.89 24.87
N ASN A 251 5.93 -18.62 25.97
CA ASN A 251 5.40 -18.04 27.19
C ASN A 251 6.46 -17.27 27.98
N LEU A 252 7.72 -17.72 27.93
CA LEU A 252 8.84 -16.93 28.46
C LEU A 252 8.98 -15.59 27.73
N ILE A 253 8.81 -15.57 26.41
CA ILE A 253 8.86 -14.33 25.61
C ILE A 253 7.73 -13.38 26.01
N ARG A 254 6.49 -13.89 26.18
CA ARG A 254 5.35 -13.09 26.68
C ARG A 254 5.63 -12.50 28.06
N ALA A 255 6.18 -13.29 28.98
CA ALA A 255 6.54 -12.83 30.31
C ALA A 255 7.62 -11.72 30.26
N VAL A 256 8.64 -11.87 29.42
CA VAL A 256 9.70 -10.86 29.24
C VAL A 256 9.15 -9.58 28.63
N ALA A 257 8.28 -9.66 27.62
CA ALA A 257 7.62 -8.51 27.02
C ALA A 257 6.83 -7.72 28.08
N SER A 258 6.04 -8.41 28.90
CA SER A 258 5.28 -7.80 30.00
C SER A 258 6.17 -7.12 31.04
N LEU A 259 7.24 -7.79 31.47
CA LEU A 259 8.21 -7.29 32.45
C LEU A 259 8.96 -6.02 31.99
N THR A 260 9.28 -5.95 30.71
CA THR A 260 10.19 -4.94 30.15
C THR A 260 9.48 -3.83 29.40
N GLY A 261 8.19 -4.03 29.05
CA GLY A 261 7.44 -3.16 28.15
C GLY A 261 7.89 -3.24 26.69
N LEU A 262 8.74 -4.22 26.34
CA LEU A 262 9.20 -4.43 24.96
C LEU A 262 8.10 -5.04 24.09
N ALA A 263 8.13 -4.74 22.79
CA ALA A 263 7.32 -5.47 21.83
C ALA A 263 7.78 -6.94 21.75
N ILE A 264 6.86 -7.85 21.38
CA ILE A 264 7.14 -9.30 21.29
C ILE A 264 8.41 -9.62 20.47
N PRO A 265 8.67 -9.00 19.30
CA PRO A 265 9.90 -9.26 18.55
C PRO A 265 11.17 -8.87 19.30
N ASP A 266 11.15 -7.75 20.02
CA ASP A 266 12.30 -7.26 20.80
C ASP A 266 12.52 -8.11 22.04
N ALA A 267 11.45 -8.54 22.71
CA ALA A 267 11.51 -9.49 23.81
C ALA A 267 12.05 -10.85 23.35
N ALA A 268 11.63 -11.33 22.18
CA ALA A 268 12.18 -12.54 21.57
C ALA A 268 13.67 -12.39 21.23
N GLY A 269 14.06 -11.24 20.68
CA GLY A 269 15.46 -10.88 20.44
C GLY A 269 16.29 -10.89 21.73
N MET A 270 15.77 -10.30 22.82
CA MET A 270 16.42 -10.31 24.12
C MET A 270 16.60 -11.74 24.67
N VAL A 271 15.57 -12.58 24.60
CA VAL A 271 15.66 -14.00 25.02
C VAL A 271 16.68 -14.75 24.14
N TYR A 272 16.70 -14.48 22.83
CA TYR A 272 17.68 -15.06 21.92
C TYR A 272 19.10 -14.62 22.25
N GLU A 273 19.35 -13.34 22.48
CA GLU A 273 20.67 -12.81 22.82
C GLU A 273 21.18 -13.33 24.16
N ILE A 274 20.31 -13.50 25.16
CA ILE A 274 20.68 -14.14 26.43
C ILE A 274 21.12 -15.59 26.17
N LYS A 275 20.33 -16.34 25.40
CA LYS A 275 20.68 -17.72 25.02
C LYS A 275 21.99 -17.76 24.23
N HIS A 276 22.16 -16.85 23.26
CA HIS A 276 23.34 -16.79 22.41
C HIS A 276 24.58 -16.41 23.22
N GLY A 277 24.49 -15.40 24.09
CA GLY A 277 25.58 -14.98 24.96
C GLY A 277 26.06 -16.11 25.88
N ILE A 278 25.14 -16.94 26.41
CA ILE A 278 25.50 -18.16 27.13
C ILE A 278 26.31 -19.11 26.24
N HIS A 279 25.87 -19.35 25.00
CA HIS A 279 26.61 -20.19 24.05
C HIS A 279 27.95 -19.59 23.66
N THR A 280 28.07 -18.29 23.42
CA THR A 280 29.33 -17.62 23.07
C THR A 280 30.34 -17.71 24.19
N VAL A 281 29.92 -17.52 25.45
CA VAL A 281 30.78 -17.72 26.62
C VAL A 281 31.22 -19.18 26.70
N LEU A 282 30.28 -20.12 26.55
CA LEU A 282 30.61 -21.54 26.55
C LEU A 282 31.58 -21.92 25.43
N ASP A 283 31.39 -21.46 24.20
CA ASP A 283 32.27 -21.78 23.07
C ASP A 283 33.66 -21.12 23.22
N LYS A 284 33.74 -19.93 23.83
CA LYS A 284 35.01 -19.26 24.12
C LYS A 284 35.84 -20.02 25.17
N TYR A 285 35.21 -20.50 26.24
CA TYR A 285 35.91 -21.17 27.34
C TYR A 285 35.96 -22.69 27.20
N LEU A 286 35.09 -23.28 26.37
CA LEU A 286 35.00 -24.72 26.05
C LEU A 286 34.95 -24.92 24.53
N PRO A 287 36.01 -24.56 23.80
CA PRO A 287 36.02 -24.62 22.34
C PRO A 287 35.80 -26.04 21.83
N ARG A 288 34.97 -26.14 20.78
CA ARG A 288 34.68 -27.36 20.03
C ARG A 288 35.92 -27.89 19.32
N ALA A 289 36.02 -29.21 19.16
CA ALA A 289 37.06 -29.81 18.35
C ALA A 289 36.70 -29.70 16.85
N GLU A 290 37.70 -29.73 15.96
CA GLU A 290 37.45 -29.79 14.51
C GLU A 290 36.66 -31.06 14.17
N GLY A 291 35.53 -30.89 13.49
CA GLY A 291 34.63 -31.99 13.08
C GLY A 291 33.42 -32.22 13.99
N ASP A 292 33.30 -31.51 15.12
CA ASP A 292 32.11 -31.59 15.97
C ASP A 292 30.86 -31.03 15.26
N ASP A 293 29.73 -31.73 15.34
CA ASP A 293 28.44 -31.25 14.82
C ASP A 293 28.00 -29.99 15.56
N ILE A 294 27.88 -28.88 14.83
CA ILE A 294 27.46 -27.56 15.32
C ILE A 294 26.10 -27.64 16.05
N LYS A 295 25.24 -28.60 15.70
CA LYS A 295 23.91 -28.78 16.31
C LYS A 295 23.91 -29.61 17.60
N ALA A 296 24.99 -30.34 17.91
CA ALA A 296 25.11 -31.16 19.11
C ALA A 296 25.97 -30.48 20.21
N PRO A 297 25.78 -30.77 21.51
CA PRO A 297 26.69 -30.32 22.56
C PRO A 297 28.10 -30.92 22.38
N SER A 298 29.15 -30.13 22.59
CA SER A 298 30.53 -30.61 22.50
C SER A 298 30.91 -31.52 23.66
N PRO A 299 31.95 -32.37 23.54
CA PRO A 299 32.42 -33.21 24.64
C PRO A 299 32.74 -32.43 25.93
N LYS A 300 33.34 -31.23 25.79
CA LYS A 300 33.63 -30.33 26.93
C LYS A 300 32.38 -29.73 27.54
N GLN A 301 31.36 -29.41 26.74
CA GLN A 301 30.07 -28.96 27.24
C GLN A 301 29.35 -30.06 28.02
N LEU A 302 29.46 -31.32 27.56
CA LEU A 302 28.95 -32.49 28.29
C LEU A 302 29.70 -32.74 29.60
N GLU A 303 31.02 -32.57 29.61
CA GLU A 303 31.84 -32.68 30.81
C GLU A 303 31.50 -31.59 31.84
N LEU A 304 31.34 -30.33 31.39
CA LEU A 304 30.85 -29.25 32.25
C LEU A 304 29.46 -29.57 32.80
N ALA A 305 28.52 -30.00 31.95
CA ALA A 305 27.19 -30.38 32.39
C ALA A 305 27.25 -31.51 33.44
N SER A 306 28.13 -32.50 33.23
CA SER A 306 28.37 -33.60 34.17
C SER A 306 28.96 -33.12 35.49
N GLY A 307 29.89 -32.16 35.45
CA GLY A 307 30.47 -31.53 36.64
C GLY A 307 29.44 -30.72 37.42
N VAL A 308 28.63 -29.91 36.73
CA VAL A 308 27.53 -29.15 37.32
C VAL A 308 26.51 -30.09 37.96
N GLY A 309 26.09 -31.12 37.24
CA GLY A 309 25.18 -32.15 37.74
C GLY A 309 25.72 -32.84 39.00
N SER A 310 26.98 -33.27 38.96
CA SER A 310 27.65 -33.91 40.11
C SER A 310 27.78 -32.98 41.31
N ALA A 311 28.04 -31.69 41.08
CA ALA A 311 28.11 -30.68 42.14
C ALA A 311 26.76 -30.50 42.84
N PHE A 312 25.65 -30.44 42.09
CA PHE A 312 24.31 -30.38 42.68
C PHE A 312 23.96 -31.65 43.47
N VAL A 313 24.27 -32.83 42.92
CA VAL A 313 24.06 -34.11 43.60
C VAL A 313 24.86 -34.16 44.91
N SER A 314 26.12 -33.71 44.89
CA SER A 314 26.97 -33.66 46.07
C SER A 314 26.48 -32.63 47.09
N ALA A 315 26.07 -31.44 46.66
CA ALA A 315 25.60 -30.37 47.54
C ALA A 315 24.31 -30.75 48.28
N LEU A 316 23.44 -31.56 47.67
CA LEU A 316 22.21 -32.04 48.29
C LEU A 316 22.40 -33.34 49.10
N GLY A 317 23.62 -33.83 49.23
CA GLY A 317 23.93 -34.99 50.09
C GLY A 317 23.72 -36.35 49.42
N GLY A 318 23.66 -36.40 48.09
CA GLY A 318 23.59 -37.64 47.32
C GLY A 318 22.45 -37.68 46.30
N GLN A 319 22.45 -38.72 45.47
CA GLN A 319 21.55 -38.85 44.32
C GLN A 319 20.07 -38.94 44.74
N ASP A 320 19.76 -39.64 45.83
CA ASP A 320 18.38 -39.82 46.30
C ASP A 320 17.76 -38.50 46.78
N ALA A 321 18.52 -37.72 47.55
CA ALA A 321 18.10 -36.41 48.02
C ALA A 321 17.92 -35.42 46.85
N PHE A 322 18.84 -35.45 45.88
CA PHE A 322 18.74 -34.65 44.66
C PHE A 322 17.50 -35.03 43.83
N ASN A 323 17.24 -36.32 43.63
CA ASN A 323 16.06 -36.79 42.90
C ASN A 323 14.74 -36.36 43.58
N ALA A 324 14.69 -36.39 44.93
CA ALA A 324 13.54 -35.92 45.68
C ALA A 324 13.31 -34.40 45.50
N VAL A 325 14.37 -33.60 45.62
CA VAL A 325 14.30 -32.14 45.40
C VAL A 325 13.89 -31.81 43.97
N TRP A 326 14.49 -32.48 42.97
CA TRP A 326 14.11 -32.30 41.58
C TRP A 326 12.65 -32.70 41.32
N GLY A 327 12.18 -33.76 41.95
CA GLY A 327 10.78 -34.18 41.90
C GLY A 327 9.82 -33.10 42.39
N GLU A 328 10.14 -32.47 43.53
CA GLU A 328 9.35 -31.36 44.07
C GLU A 328 9.44 -30.10 43.21
N ILE A 329 10.62 -29.74 42.69
CA ILE A 329 10.76 -28.62 41.75
C ILE A 329 9.88 -28.86 40.53
N ALA A 330 10.02 -30.01 39.86
CA ALA A 330 9.26 -30.34 38.66
C ALA A 330 7.74 -30.36 38.90
N LYS A 331 7.31 -30.73 40.11
CA LYS A 331 5.90 -30.70 40.52
C LYS A 331 5.41 -29.27 40.76
N VAL A 332 6.14 -28.47 41.52
CA VAL A 332 5.79 -27.09 41.86
C VAL A 332 5.73 -26.20 40.62
N THR A 333 6.67 -26.40 39.69
CA THR A 333 6.75 -25.67 38.43
C THR A 333 5.80 -26.23 37.36
N GLN A 334 5.03 -27.27 37.69
CA GLN A 334 4.14 -27.99 36.76
C GLN A 334 4.84 -28.41 35.45
N LEU A 335 6.14 -28.74 35.52
CA LEU A 335 6.92 -29.13 34.35
C LEU A 335 6.34 -30.39 33.69
N LYS A 336 5.82 -31.32 34.50
CA LYS A 336 5.25 -32.59 34.02
C LYS A 336 3.81 -32.44 33.52
N SER A 337 3.06 -31.47 34.03
CA SER A 337 1.67 -31.21 33.65
C SER A 337 1.52 -29.99 32.73
N SER A 338 2.61 -29.48 32.15
CA SER A 338 2.58 -28.25 31.34
C SER A 338 1.60 -28.32 30.17
N VAL A 339 1.42 -29.50 29.56
CA VAL A 339 0.44 -29.74 28.49
C VAL A 339 -1.00 -29.65 29.01
N ASP A 340 -1.26 -30.16 30.21
CA ASP A 340 -2.59 -30.13 30.81
C ASP A 340 -2.93 -28.74 31.34
N VAL A 341 -1.93 -27.99 31.83
CA VAL A 341 -2.05 -26.56 32.12
C VAL A 341 -2.32 -25.77 30.84
N ASP A 342 -1.64 -26.09 29.75
CA ASP A 342 -1.87 -25.42 28.45
C ASP A 342 -3.30 -25.69 27.92
N ARG A 343 -3.78 -26.92 28.07
CA ARG A 343 -5.15 -27.29 27.68
C ARG A 343 -6.23 -26.78 28.65
N GLY A 344 -5.84 -26.17 29.77
CA GLY A 344 -6.77 -25.72 30.82
C GLY A 344 -7.43 -26.86 31.59
N VAL A 345 -6.87 -28.07 31.52
CA VAL A 345 -7.30 -29.26 32.26
C VAL A 345 -6.83 -29.17 33.72
N GLU A 346 -5.62 -28.65 33.94
CA GLU A 346 -5.06 -28.42 35.28
C GLU A 346 -4.92 -26.91 35.54
N PRO A 347 -5.34 -26.41 36.72
CA PRO A 347 -5.16 -25.00 37.06
C PRO A 347 -3.67 -24.68 37.32
N PRO A 348 -3.25 -23.41 37.08
CA PRO A 348 -1.92 -22.94 37.46
C PRO A 348 -1.62 -23.12 38.95
N SER A 349 -0.38 -23.49 39.29
CA SER A 349 0.07 -23.65 40.67
C SER A 349 0.06 -22.33 41.44
N GLU A 350 0.01 -22.39 42.78
CA GLU A 350 0.03 -21.18 43.62
C GLU A 350 1.26 -20.28 43.37
N ILE A 351 2.40 -20.88 43.03
CA ILE A 351 3.62 -20.14 42.69
C ILE A 351 3.48 -19.45 41.35
N ALA A 352 2.85 -20.09 40.36
CA ALA A 352 2.55 -19.47 39.08
C ALA A 352 1.56 -18.31 39.21
N VAL A 353 0.54 -18.44 40.07
CA VAL A 353 -0.42 -17.35 40.36
C VAL A 353 0.30 -16.15 40.97
N LYS A 354 1.14 -16.37 42.00
CA LYS A 354 1.93 -15.29 42.62
C LYS A 354 2.93 -14.64 41.64
N ALA A 355 3.52 -15.45 40.76
CA ALA A 355 4.40 -14.94 39.73
C ALA A 355 3.62 -14.11 38.71
N ALA A 356 2.44 -14.55 38.26
CA ALA A 356 1.57 -13.80 37.36
C ALA A 356 1.22 -12.40 37.90
N ASP A 357 0.85 -12.31 39.18
CA ASP A 357 0.58 -11.02 39.83
C ASP A 357 1.80 -10.08 39.79
N SER A 358 3.00 -10.64 39.97
CA SER A 358 4.26 -9.88 39.95
C SER A 358 4.70 -9.49 38.53
N LEU A 359 4.32 -10.29 37.53
CA LEU A 359 4.72 -10.15 36.12
C LEU A 359 3.69 -9.39 35.27
N GLY A 360 2.47 -9.20 35.78
CA GLY A 360 1.37 -8.57 35.03
C GLY A 360 0.84 -9.43 33.88
N VAL A 361 0.98 -10.76 33.95
CA VAL A 361 0.51 -11.70 32.92
C VAL A 361 -0.56 -12.63 33.47
N GLU A 362 -1.26 -13.37 32.60
CA GLU A 362 -2.20 -14.39 33.05
C GLU A 362 -1.49 -15.52 33.83
N PRO A 363 -2.12 -16.07 34.90
CA PRO A 363 -1.59 -17.21 35.65
C PRO A 363 -1.17 -18.40 34.79
N LYS A 364 -1.88 -18.66 33.69
CA LYS A 364 -1.53 -19.68 32.71
C LYS A 364 -0.19 -19.39 32.03
N VAL A 365 0.00 -18.17 31.54
CA VAL A 365 1.25 -17.75 30.89
C VAL A 365 2.42 -17.84 31.86
N ALA A 366 2.24 -17.40 33.11
CA ALA A 366 3.26 -17.52 34.14
C ALA A 366 3.62 -18.99 34.45
N ALA A 367 2.61 -19.87 34.57
CA ALA A 367 2.85 -21.30 34.80
C ALA A 367 3.67 -21.93 33.67
N LEU A 368 3.28 -21.68 32.42
CA LEU A 368 3.97 -22.21 31.25
C LEU A 368 5.39 -21.63 31.11
N ALA A 369 5.60 -20.34 31.38
CA ALA A 369 6.92 -19.72 31.36
C ALA A 369 7.86 -20.30 32.44
N ILE A 370 7.35 -20.55 33.65
CA ILE A 370 8.10 -21.19 34.74
C ILE A 370 8.44 -22.64 34.38
N ALA A 371 7.50 -23.37 33.77
CA ALA A 371 7.73 -24.72 33.27
C ALA A 371 8.80 -24.73 32.16
N GLU A 372 8.73 -23.83 31.18
CA GLU A 372 9.73 -23.66 30.11
C GLU A 372 11.13 -23.39 30.67
N LEU A 373 11.26 -22.45 31.61
CA LEU A 373 12.52 -22.14 32.28
C LEU A 373 13.07 -23.34 33.06
N THR A 374 12.20 -24.06 33.77
CA THR A 374 12.60 -25.26 34.53
C THR A 374 13.04 -26.37 33.59
N GLY A 375 12.39 -26.52 32.43
CA GLY A 375 12.77 -27.45 31.38
C GLY A 375 14.15 -27.14 30.77
N MET A 376 14.50 -25.86 30.62
CA MET A 376 15.84 -25.45 30.22
C MET A 376 16.90 -25.92 31.23
N PHE A 377 16.70 -25.69 32.52
CA PHE A 377 17.60 -26.18 33.57
C PHE A 377 17.66 -27.70 33.62
N GLY A 378 16.51 -28.37 33.53
CA GLY A 378 16.43 -29.83 33.49
C GLY A 378 17.21 -30.42 32.32
N SER A 379 17.30 -29.72 31.19
CA SER A 379 18.03 -30.21 30.02
C SER A 379 19.54 -30.25 30.28
N ILE A 380 20.06 -29.28 31.03
CA ILE A 380 21.45 -29.25 31.48
C ILE A 380 21.71 -30.39 32.47
N LEU A 381 20.82 -30.58 33.45
CA LEU A 381 20.95 -31.65 34.45
C LEU A 381 20.89 -33.04 33.81
N LYS A 382 20.03 -33.22 32.79
CA LYS A 382 19.94 -34.45 32.02
C LYS A 382 21.19 -34.70 31.18
N ALA A 383 21.70 -33.68 30.49
CA ALA A 383 22.95 -33.78 29.75
C ALA A 383 24.13 -34.14 30.66
N GLY A 384 24.12 -33.60 31.89
CA GLY A 384 25.07 -33.95 32.94
C GLY A 384 24.82 -35.27 33.66
N LYS A 385 23.84 -36.08 33.21
CA LYS A 385 23.45 -37.37 33.80
C LYS A 385 23.05 -37.29 35.28
N ALA A 386 22.73 -36.11 35.79
CA ALA A 386 22.22 -35.93 37.16
C ALA A 386 20.75 -36.36 37.28
N ILE A 387 19.99 -36.27 36.17
CA ILE A 387 18.64 -36.84 36.05
C ILE A 387 18.56 -37.74 34.82
N GLU A 388 17.76 -38.80 34.90
CA GLU A 388 17.54 -39.71 33.76
C GLU A 388 16.55 -39.12 32.74
N THR A 389 15.49 -38.48 33.23
CA THR A 389 14.42 -37.94 32.40
C THR A 389 14.02 -36.53 32.83
N LEU A 390 13.61 -35.72 31.86
CA LEU A 390 13.02 -34.39 32.09
C LEU A 390 11.62 -34.47 32.71
N GLY A 391 10.96 -35.63 32.59
CA GLY A 391 9.56 -35.80 32.99
C GLY A 391 8.53 -35.23 32.02
N ILE A 392 8.95 -34.75 30.83
CA ILE A 392 8.03 -34.40 29.75
C ILE A 392 7.64 -35.72 29.07
N GLU A 393 6.41 -36.18 29.30
CA GLU A 393 5.86 -37.28 28.49
C GLU A 393 5.74 -36.75 27.06
N LYS A 394 6.38 -37.41 26.09
CA LYS A 394 6.05 -37.18 24.69
C LYS A 394 4.53 -37.39 24.58
N PRO A 395 3.75 -36.43 24.06
CA PRO A 395 2.34 -36.69 23.81
C PRO A 395 2.24 -37.98 23.00
N ALA A 396 1.41 -38.91 23.46
CA ALA A 396 1.14 -40.13 22.71
C ALA A 396 0.82 -39.72 21.26
N GLU A 397 1.46 -40.35 20.28
CA GLU A 397 1.17 -40.08 18.88
C GLU A 397 -0.34 -40.17 18.69
N VAL A 398 -0.97 -39.03 18.38
CA VAL A 398 -2.36 -39.02 17.97
C VAL A 398 -2.37 -39.81 16.67
N LYS A 399 -2.93 -41.03 16.71
CA LYS A 399 -3.23 -41.78 15.49
C LYS A 399 -4.21 -40.92 14.69
N THR A 400 -3.70 -40.07 13.82
CA THR A 400 -4.49 -39.40 12.80
C THR A 400 -5.01 -40.51 11.90
N THR A 401 -6.25 -40.92 12.11
CA THR A 401 -7.04 -41.52 11.02
C THR A 401 -7.03 -40.50 9.90
N ALA A 402 -6.23 -40.77 8.87
CA ALA A 402 -6.21 -40.00 7.64
C ALA A 402 -7.60 -40.08 7.00
N GLN A 403 -8.45 -39.08 7.25
CA GLN A 403 -9.52 -38.73 6.33
C GLN A 403 -8.97 -37.62 5.44
N SER A 404 -8.44 -38.02 4.28
CA SER A 404 -8.11 -37.09 3.21
C SER A 404 -9.41 -36.55 2.63
N ASN A 405 -9.77 -35.32 2.99
CA ASN A 405 -10.79 -34.55 2.28
C ASN A 405 -10.12 -33.43 1.47
N ILE A 406 -9.14 -33.79 0.63
CA ILE A 406 -8.76 -32.95 -0.51
C ILE A 406 -9.72 -33.31 -1.63
N ILE A 407 -10.72 -32.47 -1.85
CA ILE A 407 -11.46 -32.42 -3.11
C ILE A 407 -10.52 -31.71 -4.09
N ALA A 408 -9.96 -32.46 -5.04
CA ALA A 408 -9.35 -31.90 -6.23
C ALA A 408 -10.48 -31.38 -7.14
N VAL A 409 -10.42 -30.10 -7.51
CA VAL A 409 -11.23 -29.55 -8.60
C VAL A 409 -10.25 -29.22 -9.72
N GLY A 410 -10.42 -29.92 -10.84
CA GLY A 410 -9.71 -29.70 -12.09
C GLY A 410 -10.44 -28.76 -13.04
#